data_AF-A0A957YRY8-F1
#
_entry.id   AF-A0A957YRY8-F1
#
_cell.length_a   1.000
_cell.length_b   1.000
_cell.length_c   1.000
_cell.angle_alpha   90.00
_cell.angle_beta   90.00
_cell.angle_gamma   90.00
#
_symmetry.space_group_name_H-M   'P 1'
#
loop_
_entity.id
_entity.type
_entity.pdbx_description
1 polymer ?
#
loop_
_entity_poly.entity_id
_entity_poly.type
_entity_poly.pdbx_seq_one_letter_code
_entity_poly.pdbx_strand_id
1 'polypeptide(L)'
;MKKHFSKLLLFSLLFILFLSSCSSVEEPPGVGEKAEQGYAVCNPIVDAIERYHNDKGAYPETLNELTPEYLATVPQEVNNYPIRYDPVEESFMLAFEYAGPGINVCIYSPEDEWKCSGAY
;
A
#
# COMPACT_ATOMS: atom_id res chain seq x y z
N MET A 1 8.60 -62.97 -10.12
CA MET A 1 8.50 -61.80 -9.21
C MET A 1 9.46 -60.73 -9.71
N LYS A 2 9.05 -59.46 -9.88
CA LYS A 2 9.82 -58.25 -10.34
C LYS A 2 9.17 -57.55 -11.56
N LYS A 3 7.96 -57.01 -11.42
CA LYS A 3 7.38 -56.07 -12.42
C LYS A 3 6.62 -54.87 -11.84
N HIS A 4 6.46 -54.76 -10.52
CA HIS A 4 5.70 -53.66 -9.89
C HIS A 4 6.56 -52.53 -9.30
N PHE A 5 7.87 -52.75 -9.09
CA PHE A 5 8.73 -51.76 -8.41
C PHE A 5 9.04 -50.52 -9.26
N SER A 6 8.98 -50.63 -10.60
CA SER A 6 9.38 -49.55 -11.51
C SER A 6 8.31 -48.47 -11.73
N LYS A 7 7.03 -48.75 -11.47
CA LYS A 7 5.94 -47.78 -11.66
C LYS A 7 5.67 -46.91 -10.42
N LEU A 8 6.01 -47.41 -9.22
CA LEU A 8 5.92 -46.65 -7.98
C LEU A 8 6.98 -45.53 -7.92
N LEU A 9 8.18 -45.80 -8.45
CA LEU A 9 9.30 -44.87 -8.46
C LEU A 9 9.10 -43.68 -9.41
N LEU A 10 8.34 -43.85 -10.50
CA LEU A 10 8.02 -42.75 -11.43
C LEU A 10 6.93 -41.81 -10.90
N PHE A 11 6.01 -42.30 -10.07
CA PHE A 11 4.95 -41.47 -9.47
C PHE A 11 5.46 -40.60 -8.31
N SER A 12 6.49 -41.04 -7.58
CA SER A 12 7.12 -40.23 -6.53
C SER A 12 8.00 -39.10 -7.07
N LEU A 13 8.51 -39.18 -8.30
CA LEU A 13 9.35 -38.11 -8.88
C LEU A 13 8.54 -36.89 -9.37
N LEU A 14 7.24 -37.05 -9.67
CA LEU A 14 6.37 -35.93 -10.07
C LEU A 14 5.83 -35.12 -8.88
N PHE A 15 5.84 -35.69 -7.67
CA PHE A 15 5.31 -35.02 -6.47
C PHE A 15 6.33 -34.06 -5.82
N ILE A 16 7.60 -34.12 -6.21
CA ILE A 16 8.70 -33.31 -5.62
C ILE A 16 8.86 -31.95 -6.32
N LEU A 17 8.23 -31.74 -7.48
CA LEU A 17 8.26 -30.45 -8.21
C LEU A 17 7.23 -29.41 -7.74
N PHE A 18 6.36 -29.75 -6.77
CA PHE A 18 5.42 -28.81 -6.13
C PHE A 18 5.93 -28.22 -4.81
N LEU A 19 7.17 -28.55 -4.41
CA LEU A 19 7.87 -27.77 -3.39
C LEU A 19 8.43 -26.51 -4.05
N SER A 20 7.52 -25.66 -4.56
CA SER A 20 7.84 -24.29 -4.92
C SER A 20 8.52 -23.67 -3.71
N SER A 21 9.83 -23.45 -3.85
CA SER A 21 10.55 -22.52 -3.00
C SER A 21 9.81 -21.19 -3.04
N CYS A 22 9.02 -20.91 -2.00
CA CYS A 22 8.74 -19.54 -1.58
C CYS A 22 10.09 -18.96 -1.14
N SER A 23 10.91 -18.55 -2.12
CA SER A 23 11.92 -17.55 -1.87
C SER A 23 11.14 -16.32 -1.44
N SER A 24 11.19 -15.98 -0.16
CA SER A 24 10.74 -14.70 0.37
C SER A 24 11.59 -13.61 -0.28
N VAL A 25 11.23 -13.24 -1.52
CA VAL A 25 11.73 -12.01 -2.12
C VAL A 25 11.17 -10.92 -1.24
N GLU A 26 12.04 -10.26 -0.49
CA GLU A 26 11.66 -9.09 0.29
C GLU A 26 11.09 -8.05 -0.69
N GLU A 27 9.79 -7.77 -0.55
CA GLU A 27 9.11 -6.80 -1.40
C GLU A 27 9.62 -5.40 -1.06
N PRO A 28 9.96 -4.57 -2.06
CA PRO A 28 10.38 -3.21 -1.80
C PRO A 28 9.24 -2.34 -1.22
N PRO A 29 9.55 -1.25 -0.49
CA PRO A 29 8.56 -0.28 -0.06
C PRO A 29 7.74 0.22 -1.25
N GLY A 30 6.44 0.37 -1.04
CA GLY A 30 5.46 0.72 -2.07
C GLY A 30 4.97 -0.44 -2.93
N VAL A 31 5.42 -1.68 -2.68
CA VAL A 31 4.96 -2.87 -3.37
C VAL A 31 4.27 -3.83 -2.39
N GLY A 32 3.31 -4.61 -2.91
CA GLY A 32 2.60 -5.64 -2.16
C GLY A 32 1.22 -5.21 -1.67
N GLU A 33 0.45 -6.19 -1.19
CA GLU A 33 -0.97 -6.03 -0.81
C GLU A 33 -1.20 -4.87 0.17
N LYS A 34 -0.31 -4.67 1.15
CA LYS A 34 -0.44 -3.59 2.14
C LYS A 34 -0.20 -2.20 1.55
N ALA A 35 0.76 -2.08 0.62
CA ALA A 35 0.97 -0.83 -0.09
C ALA A 35 -0.24 -0.50 -0.97
N GLU A 36 -0.75 -1.49 -1.71
CA GLU A 36 -1.96 -1.38 -2.53
C GLU A 36 -3.18 -0.96 -1.70
N GLN A 37 -3.38 -1.53 -0.52
CA GLN A 37 -4.43 -1.13 0.41
C GLN A 37 -4.26 0.33 0.87
N GLY A 38 -3.02 0.74 1.16
CA GLY A 38 -2.69 2.13 1.50
C GLY A 38 -3.08 3.10 0.39
N TYR A 39 -2.68 2.82 -0.86
CA TYR A 39 -3.07 3.64 -2.01
C TYR A 39 -4.58 3.66 -2.22
N ALA A 40 -5.24 2.52 -2.11
CA ALA A 40 -6.69 2.45 -2.29
C ALA A 40 -7.47 3.30 -1.27
N VAL A 41 -6.98 3.40 -0.03
CA VAL A 41 -7.58 4.24 1.01
C VAL A 41 -7.19 5.72 0.85
N CYS A 42 -5.93 6.01 0.52
CA CYS A 42 -5.42 7.37 0.52
C CYS A 42 -5.63 8.13 -0.80
N ASN A 43 -5.70 7.47 -1.96
CA ASN A 43 -5.91 8.16 -3.24
C ASN A 43 -7.23 8.96 -3.28
N PRO A 44 -8.38 8.44 -2.78
CA PRO A 44 -9.60 9.25 -2.70
C PRO A 44 -9.44 10.51 -1.82
N ILE A 45 -8.57 10.47 -0.81
CA ILE A 45 -8.28 11.62 0.05
C ILE A 45 -7.44 12.65 -0.72
N VAL A 46 -6.41 12.20 -1.45
CA VAL A 46 -5.62 13.05 -2.36
C VAL A 46 -6.52 13.77 -3.36
N ASP A 47 -7.38 13.02 -4.08
CA ASP A 47 -8.30 13.59 -5.06
C ASP A 47 -9.24 14.64 -4.43
N ALA A 48 -9.69 14.41 -3.19
CA ALA A 48 -10.56 15.33 -2.48
C ALA A 48 -9.83 16.61 -2.04
N ILE A 49 -8.57 16.49 -1.59
CA ILE A 49 -7.71 17.64 -1.25
C ILE A 49 -7.48 18.51 -2.48
N GLU A 50 -7.18 17.91 -3.63
CA GLU A 50 -6.95 18.65 -4.87
C GLU A 50 -8.21 19.34 -5.37
N ARG A 51 -9.39 18.69 -5.29
CA ARG A 51 -10.67 19.35 -5.58
C ARG A 51 -10.94 20.52 -4.63
N TYR A 52 -10.72 20.33 -3.33
CA TYR A 52 -10.86 21.41 -2.34
C TYR A 52 -9.98 22.61 -2.69
N HIS A 53 -8.72 22.36 -3.02
CA HIS A 53 -7.79 23.40 -3.46
C HIS A 53 -8.27 24.12 -4.73
N ASN A 54 -8.75 23.39 -5.73
CA ASN A 54 -9.28 23.98 -6.96
C ASN A 54 -10.51 24.87 -6.72
N ASP A 55 -11.38 24.49 -5.78
CA ASP A 55 -12.62 25.22 -5.50
C ASP A 55 -12.43 26.40 -4.52
N LYS A 56 -11.48 26.29 -3.58
CA LYS A 56 -11.25 27.27 -2.50
C LYS A 56 -10.01 28.14 -2.70
N GLY A 57 -9.09 27.72 -3.57
CA GLY A 57 -7.80 28.37 -3.79
C GLY A 57 -6.77 28.17 -2.68
N ALA A 58 -6.99 27.21 -1.78
CA ALA A 58 -6.07 26.84 -0.70
C ALA A 58 -6.30 25.38 -0.30
N TYR A 59 -5.26 24.69 0.19
CA TYR A 59 -5.39 23.35 0.77
C TYR A 59 -6.16 23.40 2.10
N PRO A 60 -6.89 22.34 2.49
CA PRO A 60 -7.61 22.32 3.76
C PRO A 60 -6.63 22.38 4.95
N GLU A 61 -6.99 23.04 6.04
CA GLU A 61 -6.15 23.02 7.26
C GLU A 61 -6.20 21.64 7.92
N THR A 62 -7.34 20.94 7.79
CA THR A 62 -7.54 19.58 8.31
C THR A 62 -8.35 18.73 7.32
N LEU A 63 -8.13 17.40 7.34
CA LEU A 63 -8.91 16.49 6.48
C LEU A 63 -10.43 16.54 6.74
N ASN A 64 -10.88 16.97 7.92
CA ASN A 64 -12.32 17.06 8.25
C ASN A 64 -13.08 18.07 7.38
N GLU A 65 -12.40 19.09 6.86
CA GLU A 65 -12.98 20.10 5.96
C GLU A 65 -13.37 19.52 4.60
N LEU A 66 -12.86 18.32 4.27
CA LEU A 66 -13.27 17.60 3.07
C LEU A 66 -14.70 17.05 3.18
N THR A 67 -15.27 16.97 4.38
CA THR A 67 -16.61 16.41 4.61
C THR A 67 -17.69 17.48 4.77
N PRO A 68 -18.93 17.22 4.34
CA PRO A 68 -19.37 16.08 3.52
C PRO A 68 -19.20 16.32 2.00
N GLU A 69 -18.69 17.48 1.60
CA GLU A 69 -18.74 17.97 0.21
C GLU A 69 -17.80 17.21 -0.74
N TYR A 70 -16.57 16.95 -0.32
CA TYR A 70 -15.53 16.31 -1.15
C TYR A 70 -15.36 14.81 -0.82
N LEU A 71 -15.68 14.41 0.42
CA LEU A 71 -15.70 13.04 0.92
C LEU A 71 -16.93 12.83 1.81
N ALA A 72 -17.53 11.63 1.74
CA ALA A 72 -18.60 11.26 2.66
C ALA A 72 -18.10 11.09 4.11
N THR A 73 -16.88 10.57 4.27
CA THR A 73 -16.19 10.42 5.55
C THR A 73 -14.68 10.38 5.32
N VAL A 74 -13.89 10.73 6.34
CA VAL A 74 -12.42 10.68 6.29
C VAL A 74 -11.93 9.41 6.98
N PRO A 75 -11.29 8.47 6.26
CA PRO A 75 -10.57 7.36 6.88
C PRO A 75 -9.50 7.89 7.84
N GLN A 76 -9.44 7.32 9.04
CA GLN A 76 -8.47 7.75 10.07
C GLN A 76 -7.18 6.90 10.05
N GLU A 77 -7.28 5.67 9.55
CA GLU A 77 -6.18 4.71 9.55
C GLU A 77 -6.26 3.77 8.34
N VAL A 78 -5.12 3.17 8.00
CA VAL A 78 -4.99 2.08 7.04
C VAL A 78 -3.88 1.15 7.52
N ASN A 79 -4.02 -0.16 7.29
CA ASN A 79 -3.07 -1.17 7.79
C ASN A 79 -2.84 -1.14 9.31
N ASN A 80 -3.81 -0.62 10.09
CA ASN A 80 -3.71 -0.35 11.54
C ASN A 80 -2.70 0.75 11.93
N TYR A 81 -2.35 1.64 11.00
CA TYR A 81 -1.54 2.82 11.24
C TYR A 81 -2.34 4.09 10.90
N PRO A 82 -2.17 5.18 11.66
CA PRO A 82 -2.86 6.44 11.40
C PRO A 82 -2.44 7.01 10.04
N ILE A 83 -3.40 7.60 9.34
CA ILE A 83 -3.11 8.42 8.16
C ILE A 83 -2.64 9.78 8.64
N ARG A 84 -1.50 10.27 8.13
CA ARG A 84 -0.93 11.57 8.48
C ARG A 84 -1.16 12.57 7.35
N TYR A 85 -1.60 13.76 7.71
CA TYR A 85 -1.80 14.88 6.78
C TYR A 85 -1.10 16.10 7.34
N ASP A 86 -0.25 16.72 6.52
CA ASP A 86 0.48 17.93 6.86
C ASP A 86 0.29 18.95 5.72
N PRO A 87 -0.56 20.00 5.89
CA PRO A 87 -0.65 21.08 4.92
C PRO A 87 0.62 21.92 4.94
N VAL A 88 1.07 22.36 3.77
CA VAL A 88 2.19 23.29 3.58
C VAL A 88 1.67 24.44 2.72
N GLU A 89 2.21 25.66 2.82
CA GLU A 89 1.61 26.87 2.20
C GLU A 89 1.00 26.65 0.80
N GLU A 90 1.82 26.18 -0.15
CA GLU A 90 1.40 25.94 -1.54
C GLU A 90 1.40 24.43 -1.89
N SER A 91 1.36 23.54 -0.89
CA SER A 91 1.44 22.09 -1.09
C SER A 91 0.79 21.28 0.06
N PHE A 92 0.92 19.96 0.04
CA PHE A 92 0.57 19.13 1.17
C PHE A 92 1.34 17.81 1.16
N MET A 93 1.42 17.18 2.32
CA MET A 93 1.84 15.78 2.44
C MET A 93 0.69 14.94 2.98
N LEU A 94 0.47 13.77 2.36
CA LEU A 94 -0.38 12.72 2.90
C LEU A 94 0.44 11.44 3.02
N ALA A 95 0.46 10.82 4.18
CA ALA A 95 1.27 9.63 4.43
C ALA A 95 0.46 8.49 5.06
N PHE A 96 0.81 7.27 4.67
CA PHE A 96 0.41 6.06 5.37
C PHE A 96 1.60 5.14 5.64
N GLU A 97 1.45 4.31 6.66
CA GLU A 97 2.48 3.37 7.12
C GLU A 97 1.94 1.94 7.06
N TYR A 98 2.85 0.97 6.93
CA TYR A 98 2.52 -0.44 7.01
C TYR A 98 3.73 -1.30 7.38
N ALA A 99 3.46 -2.46 8.01
CA ALA A 99 4.48 -3.43 8.37
C ALA A 99 4.79 -4.40 7.21
N GLY A 100 6.07 -4.65 6.93
CA GLY A 100 6.59 -5.60 5.93
C GLY A 100 7.94 -6.17 6.39
N PRO A 101 8.96 -6.36 5.53
CA PRO A 101 10.32 -6.19 6.04
C PRO A 101 10.39 -4.77 6.64
N GLY A 102 10.63 -4.69 7.95
CA GLY A 102 10.57 -3.45 8.72
C GLY A 102 9.23 -2.70 8.70
N ILE A 103 9.32 -1.39 9.00
CA ILE A 103 8.21 -0.43 8.85
C ILE A 103 8.46 0.36 7.57
N ASN A 104 7.43 0.43 6.74
CA ASN A 104 7.42 1.15 5.48
C ASN A 104 6.48 2.35 5.60
N VAL A 105 6.87 3.46 4.98
CA VAL A 105 6.08 4.69 4.88
C VAL A 105 5.98 5.09 3.41
N CYS A 106 4.78 5.44 2.99
CA CYS A 106 4.51 6.03 1.68
C CYS A 106 3.97 7.44 1.90
N ILE A 107 4.53 8.42 1.20
CA ILE A 107 4.21 9.84 1.30
C ILE A 107 3.83 10.33 -0.09
N TYR A 108 2.68 10.98 -0.20
CA TYR A 108 2.25 11.72 -1.38
C TYR A 108 2.52 13.20 -1.18
N SER A 109 3.04 13.86 -2.20
CA SER A 109 2.88 15.30 -2.41
C SER A 109 2.54 15.56 -3.88
N PRO A 110 1.93 16.73 -4.21
CA PRO A 110 1.67 17.10 -5.61
C PRO A 110 2.91 17.09 -6.51
N GLU A 111 4.10 17.34 -5.96
CA GLU A 111 5.35 17.45 -6.73
C GLU A 111 6.02 16.09 -6.98
N ASP A 112 5.97 15.20 -5.99
CA ASP A 112 6.72 13.95 -5.99
C ASP A 112 5.85 12.71 -6.25
N GLU A 113 4.52 12.87 -6.24
CA GLU A 113 3.54 11.79 -6.17
C GLU A 113 3.87 10.85 -5.00
N TRP A 114 3.48 9.57 -5.07
CA TRP A 114 3.82 8.60 -4.03
C TRP A 114 5.31 8.24 -4.04
N LYS A 115 5.99 8.53 -2.94
CA LYS A 115 7.33 8.03 -2.61
C LYS A 115 7.27 7.14 -1.39
N CYS A 116 7.81 5.92 -1.53
CA CYS A 116 7.84 4.95 -0.44
C CYS A 116 9.26 4.64 0.01
N SER A 117 9.44 4.47 1.31
CA SER A 117 10.72 4.12 1.93
C SER A 117 10.48 3.25 3.17
N GLY A 118 11.50 2.50 3.58
CA GLY A 118 11.39 1.58 4.71
C GLY A 118 12.69 0.83 4.94
N ALA A 119 12.75 0.11 6.06
CA ALA A 119 13.89 -0.71 6.42
C ALA A 119 13.70 -2.14 5.90
N TYR A 120 14.76 -2.71 5.32
CA TYR A 120 14.86 -4.13 4.99
C TYR A 120 15.71 -4.84 6.04
#